data_AF-A0A1M4UR06-F1
#
_entry.id   AF-A0A1M4UR06-F1
#
_cell.length_a   1.000
_cell.length_b   1.000
_cell.length_c   1.000
_cell.angle_alpha   90.00
_cell.angle_beta   90.00
_cell.angle_gamma   90.00
#
_symmetry.space_group_name_H-M   'P 1'
#
loop_
_entity.id
_entity.type
_entity.pdbx_description
1 polymer ?
#
loop_
_entity_poly.entity_id
_entity_poly.type
_entity_poly.pdbx_seq_one_letter_code
_entity_poly.pdbx_strand_id
1 'polypeptide(L)'
;MKSLFLTLFLAFTWSITDVKAQDPVKIKQQATIMANAFFKGDLNTLMDYTYPKVLARSGGKAKMMASIKKIPQHSSINVPGGYVTSTSPLMGISGDGGKTWTFISAGNMGKAELKQLFPKFNHDLVLEKASTPVFHKE
;
A
#
# COMPACT_ATOMS: atom_id res chain seq x y z
N MET A 1 16.00 44.23 51.67
CA MET A 1 15.53 42.86 51.37
C MET A 1 15.08 42.79 49.90
N LYS A 2 15.80 43.24 48.87
CA LYS A 2 17.03 42.71 48.23
C LYS A 2 17.31 41.23 48.52
N SER A 3 17.24 40.41 47.48
CA SER A 3 17.56 38.97 47.43
C SER A 3 16.59 38.03 48.15
N LEU A 4 15.47 37.61 47.52
CA LEU A 4 14.90 36.26 47.71
C LEU A 4 13.70 35.83 46.83
N PHE A 5 13.37 36.53 45.73
CA PHE A 5 12.26 36.11 44.84
C PHE A 5 12.66 35.91 43.38
N LEU A 6 13.97 35.75 43.10
CA LEU A 6 14.52 35.60 41.74
C LEU A 6 15.12 34.20 41.46
N THR A 7 14.72 33.19 42.23
CA THR A 7 15.25 31.81 42.12
C THR A 7 14.16 30.74 41.98
N LEU A 8 12.94 31.14 41.59
CA LEU A 8 11.86 30.18 41.28
C LEU A 8 11.35 30.32 39.82
N PHE A 9 12.24 30.74 38.93
CA PHE A 9 12.02 30.74 37.47
C PHE A 9 13.24 30.21 36.68
N LEU A 10 14.23 29.63 37.39
CA LEU A 10 15.51 29.20 36.82
C LEU A 10 15.83 27.70 37.09
N ALA A 11 14.79 26.88 37.26
CA ALA A 11 14.92 25.42 37.46
C ALA A 11 13.85 24.60 36.71
N PHE A 12 13.25 25.15 35.67
CA PHE A 12 12.34 24.41 34.76
C PHE A 12 12.80 24.47 33.29
N THR A 13 14.11 24.58 33.07
CA THR A 13 14.70 24.56 31.71
C THR A 13 15.60 23.37 31.44
N TRP A 14 15.71 22.40 32.36
CA TRP A 14 16.48 21.17 32.14
C TRP A 14 15.66 19.93 32.43
N SER A 15 14.91 19.51 31.40
CA SER A 15 14.36 18.18 31.10
C SER A 15 13.07 18.46 30.33
N ILE A 16 13.01 18.44 29.00
CA ILE A 16 13.21 17.29 28.12
C ILE A 16 13.47 17.86 26.71
N THR A 17 14.67 17.68 26.17
CA THR A 17 14.88 17.78 24.70
C THR A 17 15.57 16.53 24.19
N ASP A 18 15.00 15.36 24.48
CA ASP A 18 15.16 14.22 23.58
C ASP A 18 14.12 14.32 22.46
N VAL A 19 14.15 15.45 21.73
CA VAL A 19 13.75 15.40 20.33
C VAL A 19 14.83 14.56 19.68
N LYS A 20 14.61 13.24 19.58
CA LYS A 20 15.30 12.45 18.57
C LYS A 20 14.84 13.00 17.23
N ALA A 21 15.44 14.12 16.83
CA ALA A 21 15.49 14.57 15.47
C ALA A 21 16.19 13.44 14.73
N GLN A 22 15.40 12.48 14.27
CA GLN A 22 15.87 11.56 13.25
C GLN A 22 16.35 12.46 12.12
N ASP A 23 17.65 12.40 11.90
CA ASP A 23 18.38 13.25 10.98
C ASP A 23 17.55 13.42 9.70
N PRO A 24 17.09 14.65 9.37
CA PRO A 24 16.17 14.88 8.26
C PRO A 24 16.75 14.39 6.92
N VAL A 25 18.09 14.28 6.83
CA VAL A 25 18.78 13.66 5.70
C VAL A 25 18.47 12.16 5.64
N LYS A 26 18.55 11.45 6.78
CA LYS A 26 18.29 10.01 6.86
C LYS A 26 16.83 9.66 6.58
N ILE A 27 15.87 10.47 7.06
CA ILE A 27 14.44 10.24 6.75
C ILE A 27 14.18 10.39 5.26
N LYS A 28 14.69 11.46 4.62
CA LYS A 28 14.56 11.65 3.17
C LYS A 28 15.20 10.51 2.40
N GLN A 29 16.37 10.05 2.83
CA GLN A 29 17.08 8.96 2.19
C GLN A 29 16.32 7.63 2.32
N GLN A 30 15.79 7.32 3.50
CA GLN A 30 14.94 6.13 3.73
C GLN A 30 13.64 6.19 2.91
N ALA A 31 12.99 7.36 2.86
CA ALA A 31 11.80 7.56 2.03
C ALA A 31 12.12 7.37 0.53
N THR A 32 13.29 7.82 0.09
CA THR A 32 13.76 7.65 -1.30
C THR A 32 14.08 6.19 -1.62
N ILE A 33 14.71 5.47 -0.68
CA ILE A 33 14.98 4.03 -0.81
C ILE A 33 13.66 3.25 -0.88
N MET A 34 12.71 3.56 0.00
CA MET A 34 11.38 2.94 0.02
C MET A 34 10.60 3.23 -1.27
N ALA A 35 10.58 4.48 -1.73
CA ALA A 35 9.93 4.87 -2.99
C ALA A 35 10.57 4.16 -4.18
N ASN A 36 11.90 4.14 -4.27
CA ASN A 36 12.62 3.42 -5.33
C ASN A 36 12.37 1.91 -5.28
N ALA A 37 12.33 1.31 -4.09
CA ALA A 37 12.01 -0.11 -3.92
C ALA A 37 10.58 -0.42 -4.38
N PHE A 38 9.62 0.45 -4.06
CA PHE A 38 8.24 0.36 -4.56
C PHE A 38 8.19 0.42 -6.09
N PHE A 39 8.81 1.43 -6.71
CA PHE A 39 8.77 1.59 -8.17
C PHE A 39 9.54 0.51 -8.93
N LYS A 40 10.62 -0.01 -8.34
CA LYS A 40 11.40 -1.11 -8.94
C LYS A 40 10.78 -2.49 -8.69
N GLY A 41 9.66 -2.56 -7.95
CA GLY A 41 9.04 -3.83 -7.58
C GLY A 41 9.91 -4.67 -6.63
N ASP A 42 10.89 -4.06 -5.96
CA ASP A 42 11.71 -4.72 -4.94
C ASP A 42 10.91 -4.81 -3.64
N LEU A 43 10.05 -5.82 -3.58
CA LEU A 43 9.16 -6.06 -2.47
C LEU A 43 9.93 -6.39 -1.18
N ASN A 44 11.14 -6.96 -1.28
CA ASN A 44 11.93 -7.29 -0.09
C ASN A 44 12.39 -6.04 0.63
N THR A 45 13.05 -5.14 -0.11
CA THR A 45 13.47 -3.84 0.41
C THR A 45 12.28 -2.99 0.83
N LEU A 46 11.18 -3.00 0.06
CA LEU A 46 9.97 -2.26 0.45
C LEU A 46 9.45 -2.69 1.83
N MET A 47 9.40 -3.99 2.10
CA MET A 47 8.93 -4.52 3.38
C MET A 47 9.89 -4.20 4.51
N ASP A 48 11.21 -4.26 4.28
CA ASP A 48 12.22 -4.02 5.31
C ASP A 48 12.26 -2.54 5.75
N TYR A 49 11.87 -1.64 4.85
CA TYR A 49 11.72 -0.20 5.13
C TYR A 49 10.28 0.21 5.49
N THR A 50 9.31 -0.72 5.48
CA THR A 50 7.94 -0.46 5.91
C THR A 50 7.85 -0.48 7.44
N TYR A 51 7.10 0.46 8.03
CA TYR A 51 6.95 0.52 9.47
C TYR A 51 6.40 -0.80 10.06
N PRO A 52 7.05 -1.43 11.06
CA PRO A 52 6.72 -2.78 11.52
C PRO A 52 5.28 -2.97 11.99
N LYS A 53 4.65 -1.93 12.57
CA LYS A 53 3.24 -2.01 12.99
C LYS A 53 2.28 -2.06 11.80
N VAL A 54 2.65 -1.49 10.66
CA VAL A 54 1.89 -1.60 9.41
C VAL A 54 1.96 -3.03 8.91
N LEU A 55 3.17 -3.63 8.87
CA LEU A 55 3.35 -5.03 8.50
C LEU A 55 2.54 -5.96 9.42
N ALA A 56 2.59 -5.74 10.72
CA ALA A 56 1.84 -6.53 11.70
C ALA A 56 0.32 -6.43 11.49
N ARG A 57 -0.19 -5.22 11.24
CA ARG A 57 -1.62 -5.00 10.95
C ARG A 57 -2.07 -5.56 9.61
N SER A 58 -1.18 -5.60 8.62
CA SER A 58 -1.44 -6.22 7.31
C SER A 58 -1.32 -7.75 7.31
N GLY A 59 -1.02 -8.38 8.45
CA GLY A 59 -0.89 -9.83 8.58
C GLY A 59 0.48 -10.38 8.19
N GLY A 60 1.53 -9.54 8.24
CA GLY A 60 2.93 -9.91 8.01
C GLY A 60 3.42 -9.70 6.58
N LYS A 61 4.73 -9.91 6.39
CA LYS A 61 5.47 -9.71 5.11
C LYS A 61 4.79 -10.47 3.96
N ALA A 62 4.52 -11.75 4.16
CA ALA A 62 3.91 -12.61 3.14
C ALA A 62 2.52 -12.15 2.69
N LYS A 63 1.66 -11.73 3.62
CA LYS A 63 0.29 -11.33 3.33
C LYS A 63 0.23 -9.97 2.63
N MET A 64 1.10 -9.05 3.03
CA MET A 64 1.21 -7.75 2.37
C MET A 64 1.83 -7.85 0.97
N MET A 65 2.79 -8.75 0.75
CA MET A 65 3.27 -9.07 -0.60
C MET A 65 2.14 -9.62 -1.50
N ALA A 66 1.21 -10.41 -0.95
CA ALA A 66 0.04 -10.89 -1.69
C ALA A 66 -0.96 -9.76 -2.01
N SER A 67 -1.21 -8.85 -1.07
CA SER A 67 -2.15 -7.72 -1.26
C SER A 67 -1.65 -6.63 -2.19
N ILE A 68 -0.33 -6.33 -2.20
CA ILE A 68 0.27 -5.36 -3.13
C ILE A 68 0.08 -5.80 -4.58
N LYS A 69 -0.10 -7.11 -4.80
CA LYS A 69 -0.15 -7.70 -6.13
C LYS A 69 -1.57 -7.66 -6.73
N LYS A 70 -2.65 -7.60 -5.94
CA LYS A 70 -4.05 -7.81 -6.42
C LYS A 70 -5.10 -7.21 -5.48
N ILE A 71 -6.03 -6.39 -6.00
CA ILE A 71 -7.25 -5.98 -5.27
C ILE A 71 -8.43 -6.75 -5.86
N PRO A 72 -9.05 -7.69 -5.11
CA PRO A 72 -10.26 -8.37 -5.57
C PRO A 72 -11.48 -7.44 -5.48
N GLN A 73 -12.26 -7.39 -6.55
CA GLN A 73 -13.57 -6.74 -6.59
C GLN A 73 -14.66 -7.81 -6.51
N HIS A 74 -15.47 -7.75 -5.45
CA HIS A 74 -16.69 -8.55 -5.31
C HIS A 74 -17.88 -7.76 -5.87
N SER A 75 -18.64 -8.37 -6.77
CA SER A 75 -19.88 -7.83 -7.33
C SER A 75 -21.06 -8.71 -6.94
N SER A 76 -22.16 -8.08 -6.55
CA SER A 76 -23.45 -8.74 -6.30
C SER A 76 -24.52 -8.04 -7.13
N ILE A 77 -25.27 -8.80 -7.93
CA ILE A 77 -26.30 -8.30 -8.82
C ILE A 77 -27.61 -8.99 -8.46
N ASN A 78 -28.62 -8.22 -8.08
CA ASN A 78 -29.96 -8.75 -7.78
C ASN A 78 -30.67 -9.13 -9.08
N VAL A 79 -31.32 -10.30 -9.09
CA VAL A 79 -32.13 -10.80 -10.21
C VAL A 79 -33.42 -11.42 -9.66
N PRO A 80 -34.47 -11.64 -10.46
CA PRO A 80 -35.67 -12.30 -9.96
C PRO A 80 -35.35 -13.69 -9.37
N GLY A 81 -35.71 -13.91 -8.10
CA GLY A 81 -35.49 -15.18 -7.38
C GLY A 81 -34.18 -15.29 -6.60
N GLY A 82 -33.35 -14.23 -6.55
CA GLY A 82 -32.15 -14.20 -5.72
C GLY A 82 -31.09 -13.19 -6.16
N TYR A 83 -29.81 -13.50 -5.94
CA TYR A 83 -28.70 -12.65 -6.33
C TYR A 83 -27.54 -13.43 -6.96
N VAL A 84 -26.81 -12.79 -7.87
CA VAL A 84 -25.65 -13.35 -8.55
C VAL A 84 -24.39 -12.70 -8.01
N THR A 85 -23.41 -13.51 -7.60
CA THR A 85 -22.10 -13.02 -7.17
C THR A 85 -21.01 -13.33 -8.18
N SER A 86 -20.08 -12.41 -8.37
CA SER A 86 -18.87 -12.62 -9.15
C SER A 86 -17.70 -11.83 -8.55
N THR A 87 -16.51 -12.43 -8.56
CA THR A 87 -15.26 -11.81 -8.09
C THR A 87 -14.33 -11.63 -9.28
N SER A 88 -13.84 -10.42 -9.48
CA SER A 88 -12.87 -10.11 -10.54
C SER A 88 -11.70 -9.31 -9.97
N PRO A 89 -10.45 -9.58 -10.39
CA PRO A 89 -9.32 -8.76 -9.95
C PRO A 89 -9.29 -7.41 -10.68
N LEU A 90 -8.96 -6.37 -9.93
CA LEU A 90 -8.65 -5.05 -10.47
C LEU A 90 -7.13 -4.88 -10.61
N MET A 91 -6.72 -4.31 -11.74
CA MET A 91 -5.37 -3.85 -11.97
C MET A 91 -5.32 -2.34 -11.85
N GLY A 92 -4.50 -1.84 -10.94
CA GLY A 92 -4.17 -0.42 -10.82
C GLY A 92 -3.01 -0.06 -11.74
N ILE A 93 -3.19 0.98 -12.55
CA ILE A 93 -2.18 1.52 -13.46
C ILE A 93 -1.93 2.98 -13.07
N SER A 94 -0.66 3.34 -13.01
CA SER A 94 -0.25 4.72 -12.80
C SER A 94 0.89 5.07 -13.76
N GLY A 95 0.68 6.14 -14.54
CA GLY A 95 1.69 6.66 -15.48
C GLY A 95 2.63 7.70 -14.87
N ASP A 96 2.30 8.24 -13.70
CA ASP A 96 2.98 9.39 -13.07
C ASP A 96 3.70 9.05 -11.76
N GLY A 97 4.01 7.77 -11.56
CA GLY A 97 4.67 7.28 -10.35
C GLY A 97 3.73 7.27 -9.14
N GLY A 98 2.46 6.92 -9.34
CA GLY A 98 1.50 6.68 -8.27
C GLY A 98 0.81 7.92 -7.73
N LYS A 99 0.90 9.08 -8.40
CA LYS A 99 0.15 10.29 -8.02
C LYS A 99 -1.31 10.18 -8.47
N THR A 100 -1.54 9.60 -9.64
CA THR A 100 -2.87 9.26 -10.15
C THR A 100 -2.96 7.77 -10.47
N TRP A 101 -4.12 7.18 -10.19
CA TRP A 101 -4.37 5.75 -10.36
C TRP A 101 -5.63 5.53 -11.20
N THR A 102 -5.53 4.65 -12.19
CA THR A 102 -6.66 4.13 -12.96
C THR A 102 -6.79 2.65 -12.68
N PHE A 103 -7.98 2.20 -12.29
CA PHE A 103 -8.27 0.80 -12.01
C PHE A 103 -9.08 0.20 -13.15
N ILE A 104 -8.58 -0.89 -13.74
CA ILE A 104 -9.26 -1.62 -14.81
C ILE A 104 -9.54 -3.05 -14.38
N SER A 105 -10.67 -3.61 -14.83
CA SER A 105 -10.98 -5.02 -14.62
C SER A 105 -10.07 -5.87 -15.51
N ALA A 106 -9.25 -6.71 -14.89
CA ALA A 106 -8.21 -7.47 -15.60
C ALA A 106 -8.48 -8.98 -15.63
N GLY A 107 -9.58 -9.44 -15.01
CA GLY A 107 -9.89 -10.87 -14.86
C GLY A 107 -10.11 -11.64 -16.17
N ASN A 108 -10.37 -10.94 -17.28
CA ASN A 108 -10.64 -11.53 -18.60
C ASN A 108 -9.57 -11.19 -19.65
N MET A 109 -8.50 -10.46 -19.27
CA MET A 109 -7.52 -9.96 -20.23
C MET A 109 -6.48 -11.04 -20.55
N GLY A 110 -6.30 -11.35 -21.84
CA GLY A 110 -5.33 -12.36 -22.29
C GLY A 110 -3.89 -11.86 -22.21
N LYS A 111 -2.91 -12.77 -22.17
CA LYS A 111 -1.47 -12.40 -22.18
C LYS A 111 -1.08 -11.53 -23.39
N ALA A 112 -1.64 -11.81 -24.56
CA ALA A 112 -1.36 -11.07 -25.79
C ALA A 112 -1.88 -9.63 -25.70
N GLU A 113 -3.11 -9.46 -25.23
CA GLU A 113 -3.74 -8.16 -25.02
C GLU A 113 -3.01 -7.33 -23.96
N LEU A 114 -2.64 -7.96 -22.84
CA LEU A 114 -1.81 -7.32 -21.81
C LEU A 114 -0.46 -6.84 -22.35
N LYS A 115 0.19 -7.64 -23.22
CA LYS A 115 1.47 -7.25 -23.82
C LYS A 115 1.31 -6.09 -24.81
N GLN A 116 0.20 -6.05 -25.54
CA GLN A 116 -0.10 -4.97 -26.48
C GLN A 116 -0.42 -3.65 -25.76
N LEU A 117 -1.25 -3.70 -24.72
CA LEU A 117 -1.65 -2.52 -23.95
C LEU A 117 -0.55 -2.04 -23.00
N PHE A 118 0.20 -2.98 -22.43
CA PHE A 118 1.23 -2.72 -21.42
C PHE A 118 2.54 -3.44 -21.80
N PRO A 119 3.31 -2.93 -22.77
CA PRO A 119 4.53 -3.60 -23.25
C PRO A 119 5.65 -3.70 -22.21
N LYS A 120 5.58 -2.90 -21.13
CA LYS A 120 6.49 -2.97 -19.97
C LYS A 120 5.87 -3.72 -18.77
N PHE A 121 4.82 -4.51 -19.00
CA PHE A 121 4.15 -5.26 -17.95
C PHE A 121 5.12 -6.23 -17.29
N ASN A 122 5.08 -6.30 -15.95
CA ASN A 122 5.89 -7.26 -15.21
C ASN A 122 5.36 -8.68 -15.47
N HIS A 123 6.14 -9.51 -16.17
CA HIS A 123 5.73 -10.87 -16.53
C HIS A 123 5.59 -11.81 -15.32
N ASP A 124 6.17 -11.46 -14.17
CA ASP A 124 6.03 -12.21 -12.91
C ASP A 124 4.68 -11.93 -12.22
N LEU A 125 3.91 -10.96 -12.73
CA LEU A 125 2.57 -10.62 -12.25
C LEU A 125 1.52 -11.55 -12.88
N VAL A 126 1.21 -12.65 -12.18
CA VAL A 126 0.14 -13.57 -12.59
C VAL A 126 -1.21 -13.03 -12.13
N LEU A 127 -2.07 -12.63 -13.07
CA LEU A 127 -3.45 -12.26 -12.80
C LEU A 127 -4.31 -13.50 -12.62
N GLU A 128 -5.20 -13.44 -11.63
CA GLU A 128 -6.24 -14.45 -11.47
C GLU A 128 -7.35 -14.23 -12.50
N LYS A 129 -8.01 -15.31 -12.90
CA LYS A 129 -9.20 -15.18 -13.75
C LYS A 129 -10.37 -14.69 -12.90
N ALA A 130 -11.31 -13.97 -13.53
CA ALA A 130 -12.59 -13.72 -12.89
C ALA A 130 -13.29 -15.04 -12.51
N SER A 131 -13.96 -15.07 -11.37
CA SER A 131 -14.75 -16.22 -10.97
C SER A 131 -15.94 -16.38 -11.91
N THR A 132 -16.36 -17.62 -12.14
CA THR A 132 -17.65 -17.88 -12.76
C THR A 132 -18.77 -17.31 -11.89
N PRO A 133 -19.77 -16.62 -12.46
CA PRO A 133 -20.91 -16.11 -11.69
C PRO A 133 -21.63 -17.24 -10.95
N VAL A 134 -21.97 -17.02 -9.69
CA VAL A 134 -22.73 -17.98 -8.85
C VAL A 134 -24.06 -17.35 -8.49
N PHE A 135 -25.16 -18.04 -8.82
CA PHE A 135 -26.50 -17.65 -8.40
C PHE A 135 -26.80 -18.19 -7.00
N HIS A 136 -27.32 -17.31 -6.15
CA HIS A 136 -27.78 -17.61 -4.80
C HIS A 136 -29.28 -17.37 -4.76
N LYS A 137 -30.02 -18.40 -4.35
CA LYS A 137 -31.46 -18.30 -4.16
C LYS A 137 -31.75 -17.57 -2.85
N GLU A 138 -32.72 -16.65 -2.88
CA GLU A 138 -33.29 -16.04 -1.66
C GLU A 138 -34.22 -16.99 -0.90
#